data_AF-A0A800JAB1-F1
#
_entry.id   AF-A0A800JAB1-F1
#
_cell.length_a   1.000
_cell.length_b   1.000
_cell.length_c   1.000
_cell.angle_alpha   90.00
_cell.angle_beta   90.00
_cell.angle_gamma   90.00
#
_symmetry.space_group_name_H-M   'P 1'
#
loop_
_entity.id
_entity.type
_entity.pdbx_description
1 polymer ?
#
loop_
_entity_poly.entity_id
_entity_poly.type
_entity_poly.pdbx_seq_one_letter_code
_entity_poly.pdbx_strand_id
1 'polypeptide(L)'
;MSNDVMGISEDKEGFDATKYTGSNGKLKAVIHFPRKNGVCCGPSLHELMHHWGNHSLSTGNLAAYSFDQNVLLPEDKLKQINAGSHWGISSVNGQLGGFDLSTLQELGGNWYTANRFGTYANGGNSIPYGNFELYLMGLIPQDNVTDVVMFRGLKATAKDFLEDGKWYAEGKTTVSVEDVINKLGSRVPDYTASQKNFRILTLVLTDDNLTNEEWSYFSDQAQSFQDKFSWATGNRATATLGVTRFHSKIK
;
A
#
# COMPACT_ATOMS: atom_id res chain seq x y z
N MET A 1 9.14 -12.29 -11.43
CA MET A 1 8.19 -11.95 -10.35
C MET A 1 7.20 -13.08 -10.19
N SER A 2 6.82 -13.44 -8.97
CA SER A 2 5.77 -14.42 -8.70
C SER A 2 5.13 -14.18 -7.33
N ASN A 3 3.88 -14.58 -7.17
CA ASN A 3 3.19 -14.57 -5.89
C ASN A 3 2.32 -15.83 -5.75
N ASP A 4 2.59 -16.59 -4.69
CA ASP A 4 1.92 -17.81 -4.25
C ASP A 4 1.01 -17.57 -3.03
N VAL A 5 0.76 -16.29 -2.70
CA VAL A 5 -0.22 -15.88 -1.69
C VAL A 5 -1.61 -15.75 -2.33
N MET A 6 -2.57 -16.51 -1.80
CA MET A 6 -3.99 -16.47 -2.19
C MET A 6 -4.83 -15.61 -1.23
N GLY A 7 -6.08 -15.28 -1.59
CA GLY A 7 -6.99 -14.49 -0.76
C GLY A 7 -6.61 -13.00 -0.64
N ILE A 8 -5.71 -12.52 -1.50
CA ILE A 8 -5.29 -11.12 -1.63
C ILE A 8 -5.66 -10.50 -2.99
N SER A 9 -6.10 -11.33 -3.94
CA SER A 9 -6.48 -10.93 -5.29
C SER A 9 -7.54 -11.87 -5.87
N GLU A 10 -8.08 -11.54 -7.05
CA GLU A 10 -9.07 -12.36 -7.76
C GLU A 10 -8.45 -13.55 -8.51
N ASP A 11 -7.11 -13.66 -8.53
CA ASP A 11 -6.40 -14.85 -8.99
C ASP A 11 -6.65 -16.03 -8.02
N LYS A 12 -6.90 -17.22 -8.57
CA LYS A 12 -7.23 -18.45 -7.85
C LYS A 12 -6.12 -19.49 -7.85
N GLU A 13 -5.06 -19.30 -8.61
CA GLU A 13 -3.89 -20.20 -8.68
C GLU A 13 -2.58 -19.49 -8.30
N GLY A 14 -2.56 -18.15 -8.38
CA GLY A 14 -1.38 -17.33 -8.13
C GLY A 14 -0.52 -17.19 -9.38
N PHE A 15 0.21 -16.08 -9.49
CA PHE A 15 0.93 -15.75 -10.71
C PHE A 15 2.42 -16.13 -10.64
N ASP A 16 2.94 -16.77 -11.70
CA ASP A 16 4.39 -16.94 -11.91
C ASP A 16 4.85 -16.36 -13.26
N ALA A 17 5.53 -15.22 -13.16
CA ALA A 17 6.23 -14.53 -14.23
C ALA A 17 7.77 -14.62 -14.08
N THR A 18 8.31 -15.56 -13.28
CA THR A 18 9.75 -15.74 -13.06
C THR A 18 10.49 -16.26 -14.30
N LYS A 19 9.78 -16.92 -15.22
CA LYS A 19 10.30 -17.30 -16.55
C LYS A 19 10.83 -16.11 -17.35
N TYR A 20 10.26 -14.92 -17.14
CA TYR A 20 10.71 -13.67 -17.77
C TYR A 20 11.82 -12.95 -17.00
N THR A 21 12.16 -13.41 -15.78
CA THR A 21 13.18 -12.79 -14.92
C THR A 21 14.36 -13.71 -14.60
N GLY A 22 14.47 -14.87 -15.27
CA GLY A 22 15.60 -15.82 -15.13
C GLY A 22 15.83 -16.40 -13.72
N SER A 23 14.90 -16.17 -12.79
CA SER A 23 15.14 -16.31 -11.35
C SER A 23 14.73 -17.67 -10.76
N ASN A 24 14.11 -18.53 -11.57
CA ASN A 24 13.63 -19.86 -11.19
C ASN A 24 12.84 -19.85 -9.87
N GLY A 25 11.69 -19.15 -9.86
CA GLY A 25 10.83 -18.96 -8.68
C GLY A 25 11.35 -17.98 -7.60
N LYS A 26 12.64 -17.62 -7.58
CA LYS A 26 13.25 -16.91 -6.43
C LYS A 26 12.97 -15.41 -6.34
N LEU A 27 12.67 -14.74 -7.46
CA LEU A 27 12.40 -13.29 -7.47
C LEU A 27 10.88 -13.04 -7.45
N LYS A 28 10.36 -12.78 -6.25
CA LYS A 28 8.94 -12.52 -5.98
C LYS A 28 8.49 -11.16 -6.55
N ALA A 29 9.07 -10.06 -6.07
CA ALA A 29 8.75 -8.69 -6.51
C ALA A 29 10.00 -7.88 -6.93
N VAL A 30 9.78 -6.75 -7.61
CA VAL A 30 10.79 -5.73 -7.95
C VAL A 30 10.15 -4.36 -7.73
N ILE A 31 10.88 -3.46 -7.07
CA ILE A 31 10.46 -2.08 -6.82
C ILE A 31 11.56 -1.17 -7.36
N HIS A 32 11.21 -0.08 -8.04
CA HIS A 32 12.16 0.86 -8.64
C HIS A 32 11.92 2.28 -8.11
N PHE A 33 12.91 2.82 -7.38
CA PHE A 33 12.89 4.20 -6.92
C PHE A 33 13.71 5.11 -7.85
N PRO A 34 13.10 6.08 -8.54
CA PRO A 34 13.83 7.04 -9.39
C PRO A 34 14.55 8.14 -8.58
N ARG A 35 14.64 8.00 -7.24
CA ARG A 35 15.28 8.96 -6.33
C ARG A 35 16.20 8.21 -5.37
N LYS A 36 17.42 8.74 -5.17
CA LYS A 36 18.44 8.11 -4.32
C LYS A 36 17.96 7.81 -2.89
N ASN A 37 17.00 8.57 -2.35
CA ASN A 37 16.50 8.45 -0.97
C ASN A 37 15.22 7.61 -0.78
N GLY A 38 14.72 6.94 -1.83
CA GLY A 38 13.42 6.24 -1.77
C GLY A 38 13.35 5.08 -0.76
N VAL A 39 14.49 4.50 -0.39
CA VAL A 39 14.57 3.32 0.50
C VAL A 39 14.42 3.71 1.97
N CYS A 40 15.15 4.73 2.47
CA CYS A 40 14.97 5.17 3.86
C CYS A 40 13.64 5.88 4.10
N CYS A 41 13.25 6.71 3.14
CA CYS A 41 12.51 7.93 3.45
C CYS A 41 11.14 7.98 2.78
N GLY A 42 10.70 6.87 2.20
CA GLY A 42 9.43 6.71 1.52
C GLY A 42 9.53 6.86 0.00
N PRO A 43 8.64 6.22 -0.77
CA PRO A 43 7.48 5.44 -0.33
C PRO A 43 7.76 3.93 -0.12
N SER A 44 8.94 3.50 0.33
CA SER A 44 9.32 2.08 0.30
C SER A 44 8.47 1.10 1.11
N LEU A 45 7.82 1.51 2.22
CA LEU A 45 6.81 0.66 2.89
C LEU A 45 5.51 0.55 2.07
N HIS A 46 5.11 1.63 1.38
CA HIS A 46 3.97 1.67 0.45
C HIS A 46 4.21 0.82 -0.80
N GLU A 47 5.35 0.97 -1.48
CA GLU A 47 5.69 0.12 -2.65
C GLU A 47 5.81 -1.36 -2.27
N LEU A 48 6.24 -1.67 -1.05
CA LEU A 48 6.26 -3.05 -0.55
C LEU A 48 4.84 -3.57 -0.26
N MET A 49 3.92 -2.70 0.19
CA MET A 49 2.52 -3.08 0.39
C MET A 49 1.81 -3.46 -0.92
N HIS A 50 2.23 -2.90 -2.07
CA HIS A 50 1.78 -3.32 -3.40
C HIS A 50 2.14 -4.77 -3.78
N HIS A 51 2.87 -5.52 -2.94
CA HIS A 51 2.98 -6.98 -3.10
C HIS A 51 1.68 -7.72 -2.68
N TRP A 52 0.85 -7.11 -1.82
CA TRP A 52 -0.38 -7.73 -1.28
C TRP A 52 -1.66 -6.89 -1.49
N GLY A 53 -1.56 -5.55 -1.65
CA GLY A 53 -2.72 -4.66 -1.55
C GLY A 53 -3.61 -4.50 -2.80
N ASN A 54 -3.12 -4.85 -3.99
CA ASN A 54 -3.60 -4.26 -5.26
C ASN A 54 -5.05 -4.59 -5.67
N HIS A 55 -5.63 -5.67 -5.13
CA HIS A 55 -6.84 -6.28 -5.69
C HIS A 55 -7.97 -6.53 -4.68
N SER A 56 -7.71 -6.41 -3.38
CA SER A 56 -8.71 -6.74 -2.37
C SER A 56 -9.91 -5.79 -2.41
N LEU A 57 -9.64 -4.47 -2.44
CA LEU A 57 -10.65 -3.41 -2.47
C LEU A 57 -10.65 -2.60 -3.78
N SER A 58 -10.16 -3.13 -4.91
CA SER A 58 -10.13 -2.38 -6.18
C SER A 58 -11.24 -2.74 -7.18
N THR A 59 -11.95 -3.84 -6.95
CA THR A 59 -12.90 -4.44 -7.91
C THR A 59 -14.24 -4.86 -7.28
N GLY A 60 -15.27 -4.94 -8.13
CA GLY A 60 -16.60 -5.44 -7.78
C GLY A 60 -17.35 -4.57 -6.76
N ASN A 61 -18.20 -5.20 -5.96
CA ASN A 61 -19.00 -4.50 -4.94
C ASN A 61 -18.15 -3.93 -3.78
N LEU A 62 -16.90 -4.38 -3.65
CA LEU A 62 -15.93 -3.88 -2.65
C LEU A 62 -14.90 -2.90 -3.25
N ALA A 63 -15.20 -2.28 -4.40
CA ALA A 63 -14.33 -1.28 -5.00
C ALA A 63 -14.30 0.01 -4.15
N ALA A 64 -13.11 0.42 -3.72
CA ALA A 64 -12.82 1.70 -3.10
C ALA A 64 -12.75 2.81 -4.17
N TYR A 65 -13.19 4.00 -3.79
CA TYR A 65 -13.23 5.17 -4.67
C TYR A 65 -12.44 6.33 -4.09
N SER A 66 -11.98 7.20 -4.98
CA SER A 66 -11.21 8.40 -4.72
C SER A 66 -11.70 9.52 -5.63
N PHE A 67 -11.04 10.67 -5.55
CA PHE A 67 -11.24 11.79 -6.47
C PHE A 67 -10.09 11.90 -7.48
N ASP A 68 -10.44 12.30 -8.70
CA ASP A 68 -9.50 12.90 -9.65
C ASP A 68 -9.17 14.32 -9.14
N GLN A 69 -7.90 14.54 -8.81
CA GLN A 69 -7.40 15.78 -8.20
C GLN A 69 -6.68 16.69 -9.21
N ASN A 70 -6.81 16.40 -10.52
CA ASN A 70 -6.24 17.22 -11.60
C ASN A 70 -7.15 18.43 -11.89
N VAL A 71 -7.24 19.34 -10.92
CA VAL A 71 -8.08 20.55 -10.92
C VAL A 71 -7.25 21.82 -10.68
N LEU A 72 -7.81 22.98 -10.99
CA LEU A 72 -7.09 24.26 -10.97
C LEU A 72 -7.69 25.30 -10.01
N LEU A 73 -9.01 25.25 -9.78
CA LEU A 73 -9.76 26.22 -9.00
C LEU A 73 -10.47 25.56 -7.80
N PRO A 74 -10.62 26.24 -6.65
CA PRO A 74 -11.31 25.69 -5.48
C PRO A 74 -12.75 25.23 -5.79
N GLU A 75 -13.47 25.90 -6.69
CA GLU A 75 -14.82 25.56 -7.12
C GLU A 75 -14.92 24.37 -8.11
N ASP A 76 -13.79 23.86 -8.64
CA ASP A 76 -13.79 22.74 -9.58
C ASP A 76 -14.39 21.49 -8.95
N LYS A 77 -15.31 20.82 -9.66
CA LYS A 77 -15.96 19.60 -9.16
C LYS A 77 -15.03 18.41 -9.31
N LEU A 78 -14.68 17.79 -8.18
CA LEU A 78 -13.88 16.58 -8.17
C LEU A 78 -14.70 15.40 -8.71
N LYS A 79 -14.14 14.72 -9.72
CA LYS A 79 -14.75 13.54 -10.35
C LYS A 79 -14.41 12.29 -9.54
N GLN A 80 -15.41 11.46 -9.20
CA GLN A 80 -15.14 10.15 -8.63
C GLN A 80 -14.37 9.26 -9.62
N ILE A 81 -13.30 8.63 -9.14
CA ILE A 81 -12.55 7.57 -9.83
C ILE A 81 -12.36 6.37 -8.91
N ASN A 82 -12.13 5.19 -9.49
CA ASN A 82 -11.72 4.01 -8.74
C ASN A 82 -10.34 4.25 -8.12
N ALA A 83 -10.11 3.80 -6.88
CA ALA A 83 -8.85 4.06 -6.17
C ALA A 83 -7.66 3.24 -6.71
N GLY A 84 -7.88 2.32 -7.64
CA GLY A 84 -6.85 1.46 -8.21
C GLY A 84 -6.30 0.52 -7.16
N SER A 85 -4.97 0.42 -7.05
CA SER A 85 -4.30 -0.42 -6.06
C SER A 85 -4.22 0.21 -4.67
N HIS A 86 -5.01 1.26 -4.39
CA HIS A 86 -4.95 2.08 -3.17
C HIS A 86 -6.28 2.15 -2.43
N TRP A 87 -6.27 2.67 -1.20
CA TRP A 87 -7.43 2.63 -0.30
C TRP A 87 -8.44 3.77 -0.50
N GLY A 88 -8.10 4.83 -1.23
CA GLY A 88 -9.03 5.91 -1.59
C GLY A 88 -9.60 6.63 -0.36
N ILE A 89 -10.90 6.96 -0.42
CA ILE A 89 -11.68 7.41 0.73
C ILE A 89 -12.30 6.18 1.41
N SER A 90 -11.47 5.49 2.21
CA SER A 90 -11.89 4.41 3.10
C SER A 90 -11.11 4.45 4.42
N SER A 91 -11.58 3.71 5.43
CA SER A 91 -11.01 3.75 6.78
C SER A 91 -9.85 2.76 7.04
N VAL A 92 -9.14 2.33 5.99
CA VAL A 92 -8.03 1.34 6.12
C VAL A 92 -6.85 1.89 6.92
N ASN A 93 -6.61 3.21 6.85
CA ASN A 93 -5.55 3.94 7.57
C ASN A 93 -4.17 3.27 7.48
N GLY A 94 -3.67 3.10 6.26
CA GLY A 94 -2.46 2.32 5.97
C GLY A 94 -1.50 3.01 4.99
N GLN A 95 -0.43 2.30 4.62
CA GLN A 95 0.57 2.77 3.66
C GLN A 95 -0.04 3.16 2.31
N LEU A 96 -1.05 2.42 1.84
CA LEU A 96 -1.77 2.71 0.58
C LEU A 96 -2.96 3.69 0.77
N GLY A 97 -2.96 4.46 1.86
CA GLY A 97 -3.88 5.58 2.10
C GLY A 97 -5.03 5.28 3.07
N GLY A 98 -6.12 6.04 2.91
CA GLY A 98 -7.30 5.96 3.76
C GLY A 98 -7.19 6.76 5.07
N PHE A 99 -8.33 7.03 5.71
CA PHE A 99 -8.46 7.87 6.91
C PHE A 99 -8.54 7.04 8.20
N ASP A 100 -8.22 7.66 9.33
CA ASP A 100 -8.42 7.06 10.66
C ASP A 100 -9.92 6.99 11.01
N LEU A 101 -10.47 5.77 11.14
CA LEU A 101 -11.88 5.53 11.46
C LEU A 101 -12.37 6.27 12.71
N SER A 102 -11.51 6.42 13.73
CA SER A 102 -11.86 7.11 14.98
C SER A 102 -12.12 8.61 14.81
N THR A 103 -11.72 9.17 13.65
CA THR A 103 -11.82 10.60 13.33
C THR A 103 -12.97 10.93 12.40
N LEU A 104 -13.66 9.90 11.87
CA LEU A 104 -14.78 10.05 10.93
C LEU A 104 -16.00 10.69 11.62
N GLN A 105 -16.49 11.78 11.04
CA GLN A 105 -17.68 12.50 11.50
C GLN A 105 -18.71 12.60 10.36
N GLU A 106 -19.99 12.45 10.71
CA GLU A 106 -21.10 12.68 9.79
C GLU A 106 -21.63 14.11 10.02
N LEU A 107 -21.63 14.92 8.96
CA LEU A 107 -22.03 16.33 9.01
C LEU A 107 -23.53 16.54 8.70
N GLY A 108 -24.26 15.44 8.48
CA GLY A 108 -25.63 15.44 7.98
C GLY A 108 -25.71 15.59 6.46
N GLY A 109 -26.89 15.31 5.88
CA GLY A 109 -27.13 15.48 4.45
C GLY A 109 -26.16 14.70 3.54
N ASN A 110 -25.71 13.51 3.97
CA ASN A 110 -24.70 12.67 3.32
C ASN A 110 -23.30 13.31 3.17
N TRP A 111 -22.98 14.35 3.93
CA TRP A 111 -21.63 14.90 4.06
C TRP A 111 -20.86 14.26 5.22
N TYR A 112 -19.56 14.08 5.02
CA TYR A 112 -18.63 13.44 5.94
C TYR A 112 -17.32 14.25 6.02
N THR A 113 -16.57 14.07 7.10
CA THR A 113 -15.19 14.56 7.26
C THR A 113 -14.37 13.63 8.15
N ALA A 114 -13.04 13.69 8.08
CA ALA A 114 -12.10 12.96 8.93
C ALA A 114 -10.80 13.76 9.08
N ASN A 115 -9.90 13.33 9.98
CA ASN A 115 -8.57 13.93 10.07
C ASN A 115 -7.80 13.74 8.74
N ARG A 116 -6.95 14.70 8.40
CA ARG A 116 -6.23 14.76 7.12
C ARG A 116 -5.47 13.45 6.82
N PHE A 117 -5.75 12.91 5.65
CA PHE A 117 -5.21 11.65 5.13
C PHE A 117 -4.85 11.78 3.65
N GLY A 118 -4.09 10.82 3.12
CA GLY A 118 -3.89 10.66 1.68
C GLY A 118 -4.78 9.56 1.12
N THR A 119 -5.41 9.80 -0.02
CA THR A 119 -6.24 8.79 -0.72
C THR A 119 -5.41 7.71 -1.42
N TYR A 120 -4.14 7.97 -1.67
CA TYR A 120 -3.22 7.02 -2.32
C TYR A 120 -2.09 6.57 -1.40
N ALA A 121 -1.56 7.44 -0.54
CA ALA A 121 -0.49 7.08 0.38
C ALA A 121 -0.54 7.90 1.68
N ASN A 122 -0.19 7.29 2.81
CA ASN A 122 0.02 7.98 4.08
C ASN A 122 1.48 7.85 4.55
N GLY A 123 2.02 8.91 5.16
CA GLY A 123 3.30 8.92 5.89
C GLY A 123 4.61 8.66 5.10
N GLY A 124 4.57 8.04 3.92
CA GLY A 124 5.75 7.65 3.15
C GLY A 124 6.47 6.46 3.79
N ASN A 125 7.15 6.70 4.92
CA ASN A 125 7.75 5.70 5.83
C ASN A 125 7.56 6.09 7.33
N SER A 126 6.61 6.99 7.64
CA SER A 126 6.42 7.57 9.00
C SER A 126 5.23 7.04 9.80
N ILE A 127 4.39 6.17 9.23
CA ILE A 127 3.30 5.45 9.91
C ILE A 127 3.52 3.92 9.82
N PRO A 128 2.91 3.11 10.71
CA PRO A 128 2.90 1.64 10.58
C PRO A 128 1.94 1.17 9.46
N TYR A 129 1.92 -0.13 9.18
CA TYR A 129 0.89 -0.73 8.32
C TYR A 129 -0.47 -0.71 9.01
N GLY A 130 -1.53 -0.47 8.23
CA GLY A 130 -2.91 -0.58 8.68
C GLY A 130 -3.27 -2.01 9.08
N ASN A 131 -4.32 -2.19 9.90
CA ASN A 131 -4.69 -3.52 10.40
C ASN A 131 -5.06 -4.49 9.24
N PHE A 132 -5.89 -4.04 8.30
CA PHE A 132 -6.20 -4.78 7.09
C PHE A 132 -4.96 -5.07 6.21
N GLU A 133 -4.00 -4.16 6.15
CA GLU A 133 -2.72 -4.38 5.46
C GLU A 133 -1.93 -5.53 6.11
N LEU A 134 -1.83 -5.55 7.45
CA LEU A 134 -1.20 -6.65 8.19
C LEU A 134 -1.89 -8.00 7.96
N TYR A 135 -3.20 -8.04 7.74
CA TYR A 135 -3.92 -9.27 7.37
C TYR A 135 -3.54 -9.74 5.96
N LEU A 136 -3.53 -8.84 4.97
CA LEU A 136 -3.11 -9.16 3.60
C LEU A 136 -1.64 -9.61 3.55
N MET A 137 -0.76 -9.01 4.37
CA MET A 137 0.63 -9.47 4.58
C MET A 137 0.74 -10.82 5.31
N GLY A 138 -0.33 -11.34 5.92
CA GLY A 138 -0.34 -12.59 6.68
C GLY A 138 0.34 -12.47 8.04
N LEU A 139 0.24 -11.30 8.69
CA LEU A 139 0.91 -11.01 9.97
C LEU A 139 -0.03 -11.09 11.18
N ILE A 140 -1.35 -11.09 10.97
CA ILE A 140 -2.39 -11.21 12.01
C ILE A 140 -3.52 -12.17 11.59
N PRO A 141 -4.26 -12.79 12.52
CA PRO A 141 -5.49 -13.51 12.22
C PRO A 141 -6.59 -12.58 11.71
N GLN A 142 -7.58 -13.14 11.02
CA GLN A 142 -8.77 -12.43 10.54
C GLN A 142 -9.55 -11.77 11.69
N ASP A 143 -9.64 -12.43 12.85
CA ASP A 143 -10.40 -11.96 14.02
C ASP A 143 -9.87 -10.65 14.62
N ASN A 144 -8.65 -10.24 14.26
CA ASN A 144 -8.07 -8.95 14.66
C ASN A 144 -8.40 -7.81 13.67
N VAL A 145 -8.99 -8.11 12.52
CA VAL A 145 -9.25 -7.14 11.45
C VAL A 145 -10.46 -6.27 11.78
N THR A 146 -10.21 -4.97 11.90
CA THR A 146 -11.26 -3.97 12.05
C THR A 146 -11.98 -3.75 10.72
N ASP A 147 -13.31 -3.67 10.76
CA ASP A 147 -14.13 -3.37 9.58
C ASP A 147 -13.69 -2.07 8.87
N VAL A 148 -13.74 -2.09 7.53
CA VAL A 148 -13.38 -0.96 6.69
C VAL A 148 -14.66 -0.22 6.27
N VAL A 149 -14.78 1.05 6.66
CA VAL A 149 -15.81 1.95 6.12
C VAL A 149 -15.35 2.47 4.76
N MET A 150 -16.18 2.29 3.74
CA MET A 150 -15.96 2.79 2.37
C MET A 150 -17.14 3.65 1.90
N PHE A 151 -16.91 4.43 0.84
CA PHE A 151 -17.88 5.36 0.27
C PHE A 151 -18.02 5.21 -1.25
N ARG A 152 -19.22 5.50 -1.77
CA ARG A 152 -19.54 5.52 -3.21
C ARG A 152 -20.48 6.67 -3.56
N GLY A 153 -20.49 7.08 -4.82
CA GLY A 153 -21.20 8.27 -5.27
C GLY A 153 -20.57 9.55 -4.72
N LEU A 154 -19.23 9.57 -4.68
CA LEU A 154 -18.42 10.64 -4.12
C LEU A 154 -18.63 11.95 -4.90
N LYS A 155 -18.87 13.05 -4.18
CA LYS A 155 -19.00 14.40 -4.74
C LYS A 155 -18.33 15.41 -3.80
N ALA A 156 -17.58 16.35 -4.38
CA ALA A 156 -16.94 17.45 -3.68
C ALA A 156 -16.55 18.53 -4.70
N THR A 157 -16.38 19.77 -4.27
CA THR A 157 -15.47 20.72 -4.94
C THR A 157 -14.03 20.46 -4.48
N ALA A 158 -13.05 21.01 -5.21
CA ALA A 158 -11.65 20.98 -4.81
C ALA A 158 -11.48 21.59 -3.41
N LYS A 159 -12.20 22.67 -3.12
CA LYS A 159 -12.23 23.34 -1.81
C LYS A 159 -12.75 22.43 -0.71
N ASP A 160 -13.90 21.78 -0.92
CA ASP A 160 -14.53 20.91 0.08
C ASP A 160 -13.56 19.81 0.55
N PHE A 161 -12.86 19.16 -0.39
CA PHE A 161 -12.04 18.00 -0.07
C PHE A 161 -10.58 18.32 0.26
N LEU A 162 -9.93 19.20 -0.52
CA LEU A 162 -8.48 19.46 -0.42
C LEU A 162 -8.14 20.51 0.66
N GLU A 163 -9.04 21.44 0.95
CA GLU A 163 -8.88 22.42 2.03
C GLU A 163 -9.67 22.03 3.29
N ASP A 164 -10.97 21.78 3.13
CA ASP A 164 -11.91 21.62 4.23
C ASP A 164 -11.99 20.19 4.79
N GLY A 165 -11.40 19.20 4.09
CA GLY A 165 -11.38 17.78 4.51
C GLY A 165 -12.74 17.08 4.46
N LYS A 166 -13.66 17.52 3.59
CA LYS A 166 -15.06 17.08 3.51
C LYS A 166 -15.37 16.39 2.18
N TRP A 167 -16.30 15.45 2.20
CA TRP A 167 -16.87 14.84 0.99
C TRP A 167 -18.34 14.48 1.19
N TYR A 168 -19.11 14.55 0.11
CA TYR A 168 -20.43 13.94 0.02
C TYR A 168 -20.31 12.51 -0.51
N ALA A 169 -21.15 11.59 -0.05
CA ALA A 169 -21.28 10.25 -0.62
C ALA A 169 -22.75 9.79 -0.73
N GLU A 170 -23.15 9.25 -1.88
CA GLU A 170 -24.49 8.64 -2.06
C GLU A 170 -24.68 7.37 -1.23
N GLY A 171 -23.59 6.67 -0.91
CA GLY A 171 -23.61 5.49 -0.03
C GLY A 171 -22.35 5.38 0.81
N LYS A 172 -22.55 5.03 2.08
CA LYS A 172 -21.55 4.52 3.02
C LYS A 172 -21.74 3.00 3.15
N THR A 173 -20.66 2.25 3.28
CA THR A 173 -20.72 0.78 3.43
C THR A 173 -19.62 0.32 4.37
N THR A 174 -19.96 -0.54 5.33
CA THR A 174 -19.01 -1.23 6.20
C THR A 174 -18.65 -2.56 5.55
N VAL A 175 -17.37 -2.87 5.46
CA VAL A 175 -16.83 -4.11 4.87
C VAL A 175 -16.07 -4.86 5.95
N SER A 176 -16.54 -6.05 6.29
CA SER A 176 -15.85 -6.94 7.22
C SER A 176 -14.74 -7.73 6.53
N VAL A 177 -13.87 -8.37 7.33
CA VAL A 177 -12.90 -9.33 6.78
C VAL A 177 -13.59 -10.53 6.12
N GLU A 178 -14.79 -10.90 6.58
CA GLU A 178 -15.58 -12.00 6.03
C GLU A 178 -16.13 -11.64 4.63
N ASP A 179 -16.52 -10.38 4.37
CA ASP A 179 -16.88 -9.92 3.02
C ASP A 179 -15.70 -10.07 2.04
N VAL A 180 -14.48 -9.77 2.51
CA VAL A 180 -13.24 -9.91 1.72
C VAL A 180 -12.89 -11.38 1.49
N ILE A 181 -13.06 -12.24 2.50
CA ILE A 181 -12.87 -13.70 2.38
C ILE A 181 -13.89 -14.31 1.41
N ASN A 182 -15.16 -13.88 1.43
CA ASN A 182 -16.18 -14.35 0.49
C ASN A 182 -15.92 -13.86 -0.94
N LYS A 183 -15.23 -12.72 -1.14
CA LYS A 183 -14.82 -12.23 -2.46
C LYS A 183 -13.58 -12.97 -3.00
N LEU A 184 -12.55 -13.15 -2.19
CA LEU A 184 -11.19 -13.55 -2.64
C LEU A 184 -10.79 -15.00 -2.25
N GLY A 185 -11.57 -15.64 -1.39
CA GLY A 185 -11.14 -16.81 -0.62
C GLY A 185 -10.32 -16.42 0.62
N SER A 186 -10.15 -17.37 1.54
CA SER A 186 -9.30 -17.18 2.71
C SER A 186 -7.84 -16.92 2.32
N ARG A 187 -7.15 -16.07 3.09
CA ARG A 187 -5.76 -15.68 2.82
C ARG A 187 -4.78 -16.82 3.15
N VAL A 188 -4.13 -17.39 2.12
CA VAL A 188 -3.25 -18.57 2.20
C VAL A 188 -1.83 -18.23 1.73
N PRO A 189 -0.74 -18.71 2.38
CA PRO A 189 -0.73 -19.36 3.69
C PRO A 189 -1.33 -18.44 4.76
N ASP A 190 -1.89 -19.00 5.83
CA ASP A 190 -2.52 -18.21 6.88
C ASP A 190 -1.49 -17.41 7.70
N TYR A 191 -1.95 -16.70 8.73
CA TYR A 191 -1.07 -15.89 9.58
C TYR A 191 -0.07 -16.72 10.42
N THR A 192 -0.25 -18.03 10.55
CA THR A 192 0.67 -18.93 11.27
C THR A 192 1.79 -19.42 10.35
N ALA A 193 1.47 -19.75 9.09
CA ALA A 193 2.39 -20.28 8.10
C ALA A 193 3.03 -19.22 7.18
N SER A 194 2.55 -17.96 7.22
CA SER A 194 3.07 -16.87 6.38
C SER A 194 4.53 -16.50 6.66
N GLN A 195 5.25 -16.13 5.59
CA GLN A 195 6.61 -15.61 5.67
C GLN A 195 6.69 -14.38 6.59
N LYS A 196 7.52 -14.47 7.64
CA LYS A 196 7.82 -13.35 8.55
C LYS A 196 9.19 -12.70 8.29
N ASN A 197 10.11 -13.43 7.65
CA ASN A 197 11.48 -13.00 7.44
C ASN A 197 11.74 -12.82 5.94
N PHE A 198 11.80 -11.57 5.50
CA PHE A 198 11.97 -11.17 4.11
C PHE A 198 13.45 -10.94 3.78
N ARG A 199 13.84 -11.21 2.53
CA ARG A 199 15.20 -10.93 2.03
C ARG A 199 15.07 -10.06 0.80
N ILE A 200 15.62 -8.85 0.87
CA ILE A 200 15.52 -7.82 -0.16
C ILE A 200 16.93 -7.50 -0.65
N LEU A 201 17.08 -7.30 -1.97
CA LEU A 201 18.35 -6.91 -2.59
C LEU A 201 18.21 -5.49 -3.14
N THR A 202 18.88 -4.54 -2.49
CA THR A 202 18.94 -3.16 -2.96
C THR A 202 19.99 -3.07 -4.07
N LEU A 203 19.52 -2.88 -5.31
CA LEU A 203 20.35 -2.67 -6.48
C LEU A 203 20.51 -1.18 -6.74
N VAL A 204 21.75 -0.68 -6.68
CA VAL A 204 22.07 0.67 -7.16
C VAL A 204 22.46 0.57 -8.64
N LEU A 205 21.68 1.23 -9.50
CA LEU A 205 21.94 1.38 -10.93
C LEU A 205 22.68 2.70 -11.15
N THR A 206 23.87 2.62 -11.75
CA THR A 206 24.72 3.78 -12.06
C THR A 206 25.76 3.41 -13.10
N ASP A 207 26.12 4.38 -13.95
CA ASP A 207 27.19 4.24 -14.94
C ASP A 207 28.54 4.16 -14.23
N ASP A 208 28.85 5.15 -13.38
CA ASP A 208 30.11 5.25 -12.65
C ASP A 208 30.18 4.34 -11.42
N ASN A 209 31.40 4.12 -10.93
CA ASN A 209 31.63 3.45 -9.66
C ASN A 209 31.17 4.35 -8.51
N LEU A 210 30.30 3.83 -7.63
CA LEU A 210 29.95 4.52 -6.39
C LEU A 210 31.20 4.81 -5.56
N THR A 211 31.28 5.99 -4.98
CA THR A 211 32.33 6.35 -4.01
C THR A 211 32.09 5.64 -2.67
N ASN A 212 33.06 5.69 -1.75
CA ASN A 212 32.90 5.10 -0.41
C ASN A 212 31.74 5.76 0.37
N GLU A 213 31.55 7.07 0.16
CA GLU A 213 30.50 7.88 0.77
C GLU A 213 29.12 7.49 0.21
N GLU A 214 29.02 7.24 -1.10
CA GLU A 214 27.79 6.73 -1.70
C GLU A 214 27.49 5.28 -1.27
N TRP A 215 28.50 4.43 -1.17
CA TRP A 215 28.35 3.07 -0.64
C TRP A 215 27.85 3.08 0.81
N SER A 216 28.38 3.94 1.67
CA SER A 216 27.83 4.15 3.02
C SER A 216 26.38 4.59 2.92
N TYR A 217 26.09 5.68 2.20
CA TYR A 217 24.76 6.25 2.09
C TYR A 217 23.68 5.24 1.66
N PHE A 218 23.95 4.37 0.68
CA PHE A 218 23.00 3.32 0.29
C PHE A 218 22.92 2.16 1.30
N SER A 219 24.01 1.84 2.00
CA SER A 219 24.04 0.86 3.09
C SER A 219 23.25 1.34 4.32
N ASP A 220 23.44 2.60 4.70
CA ASP A 220 22.76 3.26 5.83
C ASP A 220 21.24 3.33 5.60
N GLN A 221 20.80 3.62 4.37
CA GLN A 221 19.39 3.54 3.99
C GLN A 221 18.83 2.12 4.07
N ALA A 222 19.58 1.14 3.58
CA ALA A 222 19.16 -0.25 3.60
C ALA A 222 19.03 -0.76 5.04
N GLN A 223 20.03 -0.49 5.89
CA GLN A 223 20.02 -0.74 7.33
C GLN A 223 18.78 -0.12 7.99
N SER A 224 18.55 1.18 7.77
CA SER A 224 17.41 1.92 8.33
C SER A 224 16.05 1.37 7.90
N PHE A 225 15.93 0.85 6.68
CA PHE A 225 14.70 0.22 6.21
C PHE A 225 14.38 -1.10 6.92
N GLN A 226 15.38 -1.88 7.35
CA GLN A 226 15.16 -3.10 8.14
C GLN A 226 14.42 -2.77 9.45
N ASP A 227 14.93 -1.78 10.18
CA ASP A 227 14.38 -1.32 11.46
C ASP A 227 12.98 -0.71 11.26
N LYS A 228 12.81 0.09 10.20
CA LYS A 228 11.52 0.67 9.81
C LYS A 228 10.48 -0.37 9.44
N PHE A 229 10.84 -1.44 8.74
CA PHE A 229 9.92 -2.52 8.39
C PHE A 229 9.50 -3.34 9.63
N SER A 230 10.44 -3.65 10.53
CA SER A 230 10.12 -4.28 11.81
C SER A 230 9.15 -3.41 12.62
N TRP A 231 9.49 -2.14 12.82
CA TRP A 231 8.64 -1.18 13.52
C TRP A 231 7.24 -1.07 12.88
N ALA A 232 7.15 -0.89 11.56
CA ALA A 232 5.90 -0.68 10.86
C ALA A 232 4.95 -1.89 10.92
N THR A 233 5.49 -3.11 11.04
CA THR A 233 4.67 -4.32 11.25
C THR A 233 4.32 -4.60 12.72
N GLY A 234 4.76 -3.74 13.64
CA GLY A 234 4.68 -3.97 15.09
C GLY A 234 5.53 -5.16 15.53
N ASN A 235 6.73 -5.30 14.94
CA ASN A 235 7.70 -6.37 15.15
C ASN A 235 7.18 -7.79 14.84
N ARG A 236 6.21 -7.91 13.91
CA ARG A 236 5.64 -9.19 13.44
C ARG A 236 6.41 -9.80 12.27
N ALA A 237 7.22 -9.00 11.58
CA ALA A 237 8.06 -9.42 10.48
C ALA A 237 9.39 -8.65 10.48
N THR A 238 10.41 -9.22 9.85
CA THR A 238 11.73 -8.61 9.65
C THR A 238 12.09 -8.61 8.18
N ALA A 239 12.95 -7.70 7.77
CA ALA A 239 13.57 -7.71 6.45
C ALA A 239 15.09 -7.65 6.60
N THR A 240 15.81 -8.53 5.92
CA THR A 240 17.27 -8.45 5.75
C THR A 240 17.55 -7.85 4.39
N LEU A 241 18.26 -6.72 4.35
CA LEU A 241 18.65 -6.04 3.11
C LEU A 241 20.14 -6.22 2.85
N GLY A 242 20.47 -6.68 1.64
CA GLY A 242 21.83 -6.58 1.10
C GLY A 242 21.89 -5.47 0.05
N VAL A 243 22.95 -4.65 0.05
CA VAL A 243 23.21 -3.66 -1.00
C VAL A 243 24.23 -4.21 -1.98
N THR A 244 23.99 -4.04 -3.27
CA THR A 244 24.99 -4.26 -4.32
C THR A 244 24.77 -3.33 -5.50
N ARG A 245 25.78 -3.21 -6.37
CA ARG A 245 25.76 -2.36 -7.56
C ARG A 245 25.63 -3.22 -8.80
N PHE A 246 24.82 -2.75 -9.76
CA PHE A 246 24.82 -3.29 -11.12
C PHE A 246 25.32 -2.22 -12.10
N HIS A 247 26.33 -2.54 -12.91
CA HIS A 247 26.94 -1.62 -13.86
C HIS A 247 26.23 -1.72 -15.22
N SER A 248 25.39 -0.74 -15.52
CA SER A 248 24.51 -0.73 -16.69
C SER A 248 25.19 -0.12 -17.93
N LYS A 249 26.12 -0.85 -18.55
CA LYS A 249 26.64 -0.47 -19.89
C LYS A 249 25.63 -0.80 -21.00
N ILE A 250 24.52 -0.08 -21.01
CA ILE A 250 23.67 0.06 -22.19
C ILE A 250 24.36 1.11 -23.09
N LYS A 251 24.80 0.66 -24.27
CA LYS A 251 25.33 1.50 -25.36
C LYS A 251 24.33 1.55 -26.49
#